data_AF-A0A4R3LGV3-F1
#
_entry.id   AF-A0A4R3LGV3-F1
#
_cell.length_a   1.000
_cell.length_b   1.000
_cell.length_c   1.000
_cell.angle_alpha   90.00
_cell.angle_beta   90.00
_cell.angle_gamma   90.00
#
_symmetry.space_group_name_H-M   'P 1'
#
loop_
_entity.id
_entity.type
_entity.pdbx_description
1 polymer ?
#
loop_
_entity_poly.entity_id
_entity_poly.type
_entity_poly.pdbx_seq_one_letter_code
_entity_poly.pdbx_strand_id
1 'polypeptide(L)'
;MCWRWPVSHDLKSLLLEKVNALIGEIAGSNGSHTDLLQALVQFVNLRDRVPGIRKWIVCKSDHLRKQSLNANISAGLEKLVSAAEAGEDLRPWLHDAIFADKQDALFNDWGIQHYHLGVEFEIVKNGRPRIRRTGDVLFATHREDTGHFYLIGIFDHKNFSNKQLLEIVNANWPELIDHAKIRSLIEISHSPTSSEIHLLRKNQVNSAAEIDGKFFVGPGGGYTTSGQSTKAVMKALYVTRLLYSLQKEVDSKQLEVRFVVQDRSVFLVDETNNRHRLVL
;
A
#
# COMPACT_ATOMS: atom_id res chain seq x y z
N MET A 1 51.48 -2.73 11.62
CA MET A 1 50.59 -1.57 11.42
C MET A 1 49.32 -2.05 10.74
N CYS A 2 48.26 -2.24 11.51
CA CYS A 2 46.96 -2.63 10.99
C CYS A 2 46.18 -1.33 10.75
N TRP A 3 45.98 -0.97 9.49
CA TRP A 3 45.21 0.21 9.12
C TRP A 3 43.74 -0.05 9.45
N ARG A 4 43.26 0.46 10.60
CA ARG A 4 41.83 0.60 10.86
C ARG A 4 41.34 1.73 9.95
N TRP A 5 40.70 1.38 8.85
CA TRP A 5 39.90 2.33 8.10
C TRP A 5 38.70 2.74 8.96
N PRO A 6 38.43 4.03 9.18
CA PRO A 6 37.15 4.45 9.71
C PRO A 6 36.15 4.31 8.57
N VAL A 7 35.39 3.21 8.51
CA VAL A 7 34.20 3.21 7.67
C VAL A 7 33.23 4.15 8.36
N SER A 8 33.21 5.43 7.98
CA SER A 8 32.08 6.29 8.27
C SER A 8 30.90 5.70 7.50
N HIS A 9 30.12 4.87 8.17
CA HIS A 9 28.93 4.27 7.59
C HIS A 9 27.90 5.39 7.41
N ASP A 10 27.87 6.02 6.23
CA ASP A 10 26.78 6.91 5.88
C ASP A 10 25.49 6.08 5.82
N LEU A 11 24.69 6.20 6.87
CA LEU A 11 23.44 5.46 7.00
C LEU A 11 22.49 5.73 5.84
N LYS A 12 22.57 6.91 5.21
CA LYS A 12 21.73 7.22 4.05
C LYS A 12 22.08 6.36 2.84
N SER A 13 23.36 6.31 2.47
CA SER A 13 23.84 5.49 1.36
C SER A 13 23.57 4.00 1.60
N LEU A 14 23.81 3.51 2.82
CA LEU A 14 23.53 2.13 3.17
C LEU A 14 22.03 1.79 3.09
N LEU A 15 21.17 2.68 3.58
CA LEU A 15 19.73 2.47 3.48
C LEU A 15 19.26 2.54 2.03
N LEU A 16 19.79 3.48 1.23
CA LEU A 16 19.44 3.63 -0.19
C LEU A 16 19.69 2.33 -0.96
N GLU A 17 20.84 1.69 -0.74
CA GLU A 17 21.15 0.38 -1.33
C GLU A 17 20.08 -0.67 -0.98
N LYS A 18 19.72 -0.78 0.31
CA LYS A 18 18.71 -1.76 0.76
C LYS A 18 17.33 -1.45 0.20
N VAL A 19 16.94 -0.18 0.16
CA VAL A 19 15.63 0.24 -0.37
C VAL A 19 15.53 -0.03 -1.86
N ASN A 20 16.58 0.23 -2.65
CA ASN A 20 16.59 -0.08 -4.08
C ASN A 20 16.47 -1.59 -4.35
N ALA A 21 17.13 -2.42 -3.54
CA ALA A 21 17.00 -3.88 -3.62
C ALA A 21 15.56 -4.33 -3.31
N LEU A 22 14.96 -3.81 -2.25
CA LEU A 22 13.57 -4.10 -1.85
C LEU A 22 12.53 -3.67 -2.90
N ILE A 23 12.74 -2.53 -3.55
CA ILE A 23 11.92 -2.12 -4.71
C ILE A 23 12.03 -3.17 -5.81
N GLY A 24 13.25 -3.66 -6.09
CA GLY A 24 13.52 -4.73 -7.04
C GLY A 24 12.75 -6.00 -6.78
N GLU A 25 12.75 -6.46 -5.52
CA GLU A 25 12.07 -7.68 -5.08
C GLU A 25 10.54 -7.58 -5.26
N ILE A 26 9.95 -6.46 -4.87
CA ILE A 26 8.49 -6.29 -4.93
C ILE A 26 8.04 -6.04 -6.38
N ALA A 27 8.68 -5.10 -7.07
CA ALA A 27 8.30 -4.66 -8.40
C ALA A 27 8.78 -5.61 -9.51
N GLY A 28 9.66 -6.58 -9.22
CA GLY A 28 10.31 -7.45 -10.20
C GLY A 28 11.26 -6.72 -11.16
N SER A 29 11.75 -5.53 -10.78
CA SER A 29 12.72 -4.72 -11.52
C SER A 29 13.43 -3.78 -10.55
N ASN A 30 14.77 -3.80 -10.50
CA ASN A 30 15.55 -3.05 -9.51
C ASN A 30 15.24 -1.55 -9.53
N GLY A 31 15.10 -0.96 -8.35
CA GLY A 31 15.16 0.49 -8.19
C GLY A 31 16.54 1.00 -8.56
N SER A 32 16.61 2.15 -9.23
CA SER A 32 17.86 2.80 -9.64
C SER A 32 17.98 4.21 -9.09
N HIS A 33 17.31 4.49 -7.96
CA HIS A 33 17.30 5.82 -7.36
C HIS A 33 18.68 6.17 -6.81
N THR A 34 19.09 7.41 -7.04
CA THR A 34 20.26 8.05 -6.40
C THR A 34 19.87 8.93 -5.21
N ASP A 35 18.59 9.28 -5.10
CA ASP A 35 18.03 10.06 -4.00
C ASP A 35 17.23 9.17 -3.04
N LEU A 36 17.63 9.17 -1.76
CA LEU A 36 17.00 8.34 -0.73
C LEU A 36 15.54 8.70 -0.51
N LEU A 37 15.18 9.99 -0.54
CA LEU A 37 13.79 10.38 -0.30
C LEU A 37 12.87 9.81 -1.38
N GLN A 38 13.25 9.93 -2.65
CA GLN A 38 12.51 9.33 -3.78
C GLN A 38 12.43 7.81 -3.69
N ALA A 39 13.55 7.14 -3.37
CA ALA A 39 13.57 5.70 -3.17
C ALA A 39 12.59 5.26 -2.06
N LEU A 40 12.59 5.96 -0.92
CA LEU A 40 11.70 5.68 0.21
C LEU A 40 10.23 5.90 -0.15
N VAL A 41 9.90 7.00 -0.85
CA VAL A 41 8.52 7.25 -1.29
C VAL A 41 8.03 6.14 -2.20
N GLN A 42 8.84 5.74 -3.19
CA GLN A 42 8.49 4.63 -4.09
C GLN A 42 8.34 3.32 -3.33
N PHE A 43 9.29 2.98 -2.47
CA PHE A 43 9.27 1.74 -1.70
C PHE A 43 8.04 1.65 -0.79
N VAL A 44 7.76 2.68 0.02
CA VAL A 44 6.61 2.65 0.94
C VAL A 44 5.30 2.56 0.17
N ASN A 45 5.16 3.33 -0.92
CA ASN A 45 3.96 3.27 -1.77
C ASN A 45 3.77 1.90 -2.42
N LEU A 46 4.85 1.28 -2.90
CA LEU A 46 4.79 -0.05 -3.48
C LEU A 46 4.54 -1.14 -2.43
N ARG A 47 5.20 -1.03 -1.26
CA ARG A 47 5.06 -1.97 -0.15
C ARG A 47 3.61 -2.03 0.33
N ASP A 48 3.02 -0.86 0.57
CA ASP A 48 1.64 -0.76 1.07
C ASP A 48 0.62 -1.19 0.00
N ARG A 49 0.93 -1.03 -1.30
CA ARG A 49 0.02 -1.45 -2.38
C ARG A 49 0.09 -2.95 -2.68
N VAL A 50 1.22 -3.60 -2.49
CA VAL A 50 1.35 -5.01 -2.85
C VAL A 50 1.22 -5.84 -1.57
N PRO A 51 0.14 -6.62 -1.40
CA PRO A 51 0.00 -7.51 -0.26
C PRO A 51 1.19 -8.46 -0.17
N GLY A 52 1.69 -8.68 1.04
CA GLY A 52 2.74 -9.64 1.33
C GLY A 52 2.33 -11.07 1.01
N ILE A 53 3.32 -11.91 0.75
CA ILE A 53 3.14 -13.35 0.56
C ILE A 53 2.98 -13.97 1.95
N ARG A 54 1.72 -14.22 2.33
CA ARG A 54 1.32 -14.74 3.65
C ARG A 54 -0.08 -15.27 3.59
N LYS A 55 -0.46 -16.13 4.54
CA LYS A 55 -1.85 -16.52 4.74
C LYS A 55 -2.68 -15.32 5.19
N TRP A 56 -3.78 -15.10 4.49
CA TRP A 56 -4.75 -14.04 4.78
C TRP A 56 -6.02 -14.62 5.39
N ILE A 57 -6.56 -13.92 6.40
CA ILE A 57 -7.91 -14.13 6.89
C ILE A 57 -8.85 -13.36 5.98
N VAL A 58 -9.64 -14.07 5.17
CA VAL A 58 -10.51 -13.44 4.17
C VAL A 58 -11.88 -13.08 4.78
N CYS A 59 -12.18 -11.79 4.79
CA CYS A 59 -13.44 -11.23 5.27
C CYS A 59 -14.27 -10.75 4.08
N LYS A 60 -15.45 -11.34 3.84
CA LYS A 60 -16.39 -10.89 2.80
C LYS A 60 -17.38 -9.90 3.40
N SER A 61 -17.74 -8.85 2.66
CA SER A 61 -18.83 -7.96 3.06
C SER A 61 -20.19 -8.63 2.88
N ASP A 62 -21.20 -8.15 3.59
CA ASP A 62 -22.58 -8.59 3.38
C ASP A 62 -23.10 -8.21 2.00
N HIS A 63 -22.60 -7.13 1.41
CA HIS A 63 -22.91 -6.75 0.04
C HIS A 63 -22.44 -7.84 -0.93
N LEU A 64 -21.15 -8.21 -0.87
CA LEU A 64 -20.56 -9.24 -1.74
C LEU A 64 -21.24 -10.60 -1.57
N ARG A 65 -21.58 -11.01 -0.34
CA ARG A 65 -22.28 -12.27 -0.08
C ARG A 65 -23.66 -12.36 -0.76
N LYS A 66 -24.31 -11.22 -0.97
CA LYS A 66 -25.65 -11.12 -1.56
C LYS A 66 -25.62 -10.82 -3.07
N GLN A 67 -24.44 -10.50 -3.63
CA GLN A 67 -24.31 -10.23 -5.06
C GLN A 67 -24.53 -11.53 -5.87
N SER A 68 -25.39 -11.45 -6.89
CA SER A 68 -25.52 -12.52 -7.89
C SER A 68 -24.36 -12.40 -8.88
N LEU A 69 -23.53 -13.44 -8.96
CA LEU A 69 -22.34 -13.48 -9.81
C LEU A 69 -22.52 -14.52 -10.92
N ASN A 70 -22.04 -14.21 -12.12
CA ASN A 70 -21.94 -15.22 -13.16
C ASN A 70 -20.84 -16.25 -12.81
N ALA A 71 -20.90 -17.43 -13.43
CA ALA A 71 -20.02 -18.56 -13.12
C ALA A 71 -18.52 -18.22 -13.25
N ASN A 72 -18.13 -17.44 -14.26
CA ASN A 72 -16.73 -17.07 -14.47
C ASN A 72 -16.20 -16.17 -13.37
N ILE A 73 -16.98 -15.16 -12.98
CA ILE A 73 -16.61 -14.23 -11.90
C ILE A 73 -16.60 -14.95 -10.55
N SER A 74 -17.55 -15.86 -10.30
CA SER A 74 -17.56 -16.69 -9.08
C SER A 74 -16.30 -17.56 -8.98
N ALA A 75 -15.95 -18.26 -10.07
CA ALA A 75 -14.74 -19.07 -10.11
C ALA A 75 -13.45 -18.26 -9.95
N GLY A 76 -13.37 -17.07 -10.57
CA GLY A 76 -12.25 -16.15 -10.41
C GLY A 76 -12.10 -15.63 -8.97
N LEU A 77 -13.22 -15.32 -8.31
CA LEU A 77 -13.25 -14.93 -6.90
C LEU A 77 -12.79 -16.07 -5.99
N GLU A 78 -13.33 -17.27 -6.16
CA GLU A 78 -12.94 -18.45 -5.37
C GLU A 78 -11.45 -18.77 -5.52
N LYS A 79 -10.91 -18.61 -6.73
CA LYS A 79 -9.48 -18.79 -7.00
C LYS A 79 -8.62 -17.78 -6.24
N LEU A 80 -9.00 -16.49 -6.25
CA LEU A 80 -8.31 -15.45 -5.48
C LEU A 80 -8.38 -15.72 -3.97
N VAL A 81 -9.56 -16.08 -3.45
CA VAL A 81 -9.77 -16.39 -2.04
C VAL A 81 -8.87 -17.55 -1.60
N SER A 82 -8.87 -18.64 -2.38
CA SER A 82 -8.07 -19.83 -2.10
C SER A 82 -6.57 -19.49 -2.08
N ALA A 83 -6.09 -18.71 -3.05
CA ALA A 83 -4.70 -18.25 -3.10
C ALA A 83 -4.34 -17.41 -1.87
N ALA A 84 -5.22 -16.49 -1.45
CA ALA A 84 -5.01 -15.65 -0.28
C ALA A 84 -4.95 -16.46 1.03
N GLU A 85 -5.85 -17.43 1.21
CA GLU A 85 -5.88 -18.30 2.40
C GLU A 85 -4.70 -19.28 2.44
N ALA A 86 -4.24 -19.77 1.28
CA ALA A 86 -3.06 -20.62 1.16
C ALA A 86 -1.75 -19.85 1.41
N GLY A 87 -1.77 -18.53 1.25
CA GLY A 87 -0.63 -17.64 1.37
C GLY A 87 0.25 -17.56 0.13
N GLU A 88 -0.38 -17.71 -1.03
CA GLU A 88 0.24 -17.51 -2.33
C GLU A 88 0.47 -16.02 -2.64
N ASP A 89 1.25 -15.77 -3.68
CA ASP A 89 1.50 -14.43 -4.18
C ASP A 89 0.26 -13.88 -4.93
N LEU A 90 -0.31 -12.78 -4.42
CA LEU A 90 -1.51 -12.16 -4.97
C LEU A 90 -1.24 -11.15 -6.09
N ARG A 91 0.02 -10.87 -6.42
CA ARG A 91 0.42 -9.96 -7.52
C ARG A 91 -0.24 -10.28 -8.86
N PRO A 92 -0.47 -11.55 -9.28
CA PRO A 92 -1.10 -11.83 -10.56
C PRO A 92 -2.51 -11.22 -10.73
N TRP A 93 -3.24 -10.98 -9.64
CA TRP A 93 -4.56 -10.34 -9.67
C TRP A 93 -4.48 -8.81 -9.68
N LEU A 94 -3.32 -8.26 -9.32
CA LEU A 94 -3.01 -6.84 -9.25
C LEU A 94 -2.26 -6.42 -10.52
N HIS A 95 -2.98 -5.88 -11.50
CA HIS A 95 -2.42 -5.58 -12.82
C HIS A 95 -1.28 -4.54 -12.78
N ASP A 96 -1.61 -3.24 -12.85
CA ASP A 96 -0.59 -2.18 -12.89
C ASP A 96 -0.11 -1.79 -11.49
N ALA A 97 -0.81 -2.21 -10.43
CA ALA A 97 -0.53 -1.79 -9.06
C ALA A 97 0.86 -2.23 -8.55
N ILE A 98 1.43 -3.27 -9.17
CA ILE A 98 2.77 -3.80 -8.85
C ILE A 98 3.91 -3.01 -9.49
N PHE A 99 3.62 -2.06 -10.39
CA PHE A 99 4.65 -1.21 -10.98
C PHE A 99 5.05 -0.10 -10.01
N ALA A 100 6.36 0.05 -9.82
CA ALA A 100 6.94 0.94 -8.82
C ALA A 100 6.67 2.43 -9.13
N ASP A 101 6.56 2.81 -10.39
CA ASP A 101 6.32 4.17 -10.88
C ASP A 101 4.84 4.57 -10.91
N LYS A 102 3.92 3.59 -10.85
CA LYS A 102 2.48 3.86 -10.87
C LYS A 102 2.03 4.50 -9.56
N GLN A 103 1.02 5.36 -9.65
CA GLN A 103 0.22 5.81 -8.52
C GLN A 103 -1.17 5.18 -8.64
N ASP A 104 -1.68 4.62 -7.54
CA ASP A 104 -3.06 4.14 -7.47
C ASP A 104 -3.86 5.16 -6.67
N ALA A 105 -4.61 6.01 -7.39
CA ALA A 105 -5.33 7.10 -6.75
C ALA A 105 -6.48 6.61 -5.85
N LEU A 106 -7.12 5.48 -6.17
CA LEU A 106 -8.16 4.91 -5.30
C LEU A 106 -7.53 4.34 -4.03
N PHE A 107 -6.39 3.66 -4.15
CA PHE A 107 -5.68 3.16 -2.98
C PHE A 107 -5.15 4.30 -2.11
N ASN A 108 -4.53 5.30 -2.72
CA ASN A 108 -4.00 6.45 -1.99
C ASN A 108 -5.12 7.22 -1.27
N ASP A 109 -6.26 7.41 -1.92
CA ASP A 109 -7.40 8.09 -1.33
C ASP A 109 -8.09 7.23 -0.26
N TRP A 110 -8.58 6.05 -0.62
CA TRP A 110 -9.50 5.27 0.23
C TRP A 110 -8.91 3.98 0.81
N GLY A 111 -7.67 3.64 0.47
CA GLY A 111 -7.05 2.37 0.88
C GLY A 111 -7.66 1.15 0.18
N ILE A 112 -8.40 1.35 -0.90
CA ILE A 112 -9.09 0.31 -1.66
C ILE A 112 -8.34 0.02 -2.95
N GLN A 113 -8.28 -1.25 -3.34
CA GLN A 113 -7.65 -1.72 -4.57
C GLN A 113 -8.63 -2.55 -5.38
N HIS A 114 -8.29 -2.76 -6.65
CA HIS A 114 -9.06 -3.62 -7.53
C HIS A 114 -8.25 -4.86 -7.94
N TYR A 115 -8.92 -6.00 -7.95
CA TYR A 115 -8.38 -7.31 -8.30
C TYR A 115 -9.15 -7.87 -9.49
N HIS A 116 -8.45 -8.35 -10.51
CA HIS A 116 -9.08 -8.97 -11.69
C HIS A 116 -9.56 -10.39 -11.38
N LEU A 117 -10.72 -10.77 -11.89
CA LEU A 117 -11.38 -12.05 -11.55
C LEU A 117 -11.46 -13.02 -12.73
N GLY A 118 -10.44 -13.03 -13.59
CA GLY A 118 -10.30 -14.07 -14.60
C GLY A 118 -9.96 -15.44 -14.02
N VAL A 119 -10.28 -16.48 -14.79
CA VAL A 119 -9.98 -17.88 -14.41
C VAL A 119 -8.61 -18.35 -14.93
N GLU A 120 -8.14 -17.75 -16.02
CA GLU A 120 -6.86 -18.09 -16.68
C GLU A 120 -5.76 -17.08 -16.34
N PHE A 121 -4.53 -17.59 -16.25
CA PHE A 121 -3.33 -16.75 -16.24
C PHE A 121 -2.86 -16.51 -17.67
N GLU A 122 -2.27 -15.34 -17.91
CA GLU A 122 -1.54 -15.01 -19.13
C GLU A 122 -0.19 -14.38 -18.78
N ILE A 123 0.82 -14.63 -19.63
CA ILE A 123 2.15 -14.07 -19.46
C ILE A 123 2.22 -12.72 -20.19
N VAL A 124 2.53 -11.66 -19.46
CA VAL A 124 2.75 -10.32 -20.05
C VAL A 124 4.16 -10.20 -20.65
N LYS A 125 4.36 -9.13 -21.44
CA LYS A 125 5.62 -8.86 -22.17
C LYS A 125 6.90 -8.92 -21.33
N ASN A 126 6.82 -8.72 -20.02
CA ASN A 126 7.96 -8.81 -19.09
C ASN A 126 8.10 -10.19 -18.41
N GLY A 127 7.44 -11.22 -18.93
CA GLY A 127 7.52 -12.61 -18.44
C GLY A 127 6.69 -12.90 -17.19
N ARG A 128 5.93 -11.92 -16.68
CA ARG A 128 5.16 -12.08 -15.44
C ARG A 128 3.79 -12.69 -15.68
N PRO A 129 3.29 -13.55 -14.77
CA PRO A 129 1.91 -13.99 -14.80
C PRO A 129 0.98 -12.86 -14.37
N ARG A 130 -0.13 -12.70 -15.09
CA ARG A 130 -1.30 -11.94 -14.62
C ARG A 130 -2.57 -12.73 -14.88
N ILE A 131 -3.60 -12.48 -14.11
CA ILE A 131 -4.94 -12.99 -14.38
C ILE A 131 -5.52 -12.27 -15.60
N ARG A 132 -6.12 -13.03 -16.53
CA ARG A 132 -6.81 -12.47 -17.69
C ARG A 132 -7.91 -11.53 -17.22
N ARG A 133 -7.96 -10.33 -17.79
CA ARG A 133 -8.91 -9.30 -17.38
C ARG A 133 -10.34 -9.70 -17.73
N THR A 134 -11.24 -9.49 -16.78
CA THR A 134 -12.69 -9.53 -16.96
C THR A 134 -13.25 -8.11 -17.01
N GLY A 135 -14.54 -7.96 -17.33
CA GLY A 135 -15.22 -6.66 -17.25
C GLY A 135 -15.37 -6.16 -15.82
N ASP A 136 -15.76 -7.06 -14.91
CA ASP A 136 -15.92 -6.76 -13.49
C ASP A 136 -14.64 -7.08 -12.70
N VAL A 137 -14.42 -6.34 -11.62
CA VAL A 137 -13.28 -6.47 -10.71
C VAL A 137 -13.75 -6.47 -9.26
N LEU A 138 -13.00 -7.16 -8.41
CA LEU A 138 -13.20 -7.11 -6.97
C LEU A 138 -12.54 -5.86 -6.40
N PHE A 139 -13.30 -5.06 -5.69
CA PHE A 139 -12.76 -4.02 -4.81
C PHE A 139 -12.48 -4.62 -3.43
N ALA A 140 -11.27 -4.43 -2.92
CA ALA A 140 -10.83 -4.99 -1.64
C ALA A 140 -9.78 -4.12 -0.96
N THR A 141 -9.60 -4.30 0.35
CA THR A 141 -8.51 -3.70 1.13
C THR A 141 -7.84 -4.77 1.99
N HIS A 142 -6.60 -4.53 2.42
CA HIS A 142 -5.83 -5.48 3.22
C HIS A 142 -5.12 -4.79 4.39
N ARG A 143 -4.83 -5.57 5.44
CA ARG A 143 -4.18 -5.10 6.66
C ARG A 143 -3.00 -6.00 7.01
N GLU A 144 -1.79 -5.54 6.68
CA GLU A 144 -0.55 -6.27 6.93
C GLU A 144 -0.29 -6.50 8.43
N ASP A 145 -0.72 -5.59 9.30
CA ASP A 145 -0.57 -5.74 10.75
C ASP A 145 -1.41 -6.89 11.31
N THR A 146 -2.63 -7.08 10.81
CA THR A 146 -3.57 -8.09 11.32
C THR A 146 -3.67 -9.34 10.42
N GLY A 147 -3.13 -9.31 9.21
CA GLY A 147 -3.25 -10.39 8.23
C GLY A 147 -4.66 -10.56 7.66
N HIS A 148 -5.48 -9.52 7.65
CA HIS A 148 -6.85 -9.59 7.13
C HIS A 148 -6.95 -9.05 5.70
N PHE A 149 -7.75 -9.72 4.86
CA PHE A 149 -8.07 -9.32 3.50
C PHE A 149 -9.59 -9.15 3.35
N TYR A 150 -10.02 -7.91 3.15
CA TYR A 150 -11.42 -7.50 3.19
C TYR A 150 -11.97 -7.29 1.79
N LEU A 151 -12.89 -8.17 1.38
CA LEU A 151 -13.52 -8.19 0.07
C LEU A 151 -14.80 -7.36 0.12
N ILE A 152 -14.76 -6.17 -0.49
CA ILE A 152 -15.80 -5.15 -0.36
C ILE A 152 -16.96 -5.46 -1.32
N GLY A 153 -16.67 -5.71 -2.59
CA GLY A 153 -17.71 -5.98 -3.58
C GLY A 153 -17.16 -6.02 -5.00
N ILE A 154 -17.94 -6.59 -5.91
CA ILE A 154 -17.58 -6.68 -7.32
C ILE A 154 -18.35 -5.62 -8.10
N PHE A 155 -17.62 -4.84 -8.89
CA PHE A 155 -18.17 -3.77 -9.72
C PHE A 155 -17.39 -3.68 -11.04
N ASP A 156 -17.91 -2.95 -12.02
CA ASP A 156 -17.19 -2.69 -13.26
C ASP A 156 -16.02 -1.68 -13.06
N HIS A 157 -15.19 -1.54 -14.09
CA HIS A 157 -14.06 -0.58 -14.12
C HIS A 157 -14.47 0.91 -14.17
N LYS A 158 -15.74 1.27 -13.97
CA LYS A 158 -16.18 2.67 -13.89
C LYS A 158 -16.47 3.11 -12.46
N ASN A 159 -16.44 2.19 -11.51
CA ASN A 159 -16.85 2.41 -10.13
C ASN A 159 -15.71 2.82 -9.17
N PHE A 160 -14.55 3.23 -9.69
CA PHE A 160 -13.40 3.61 -8.86
C PHE A 160 -13.64 4.81 -7.93
N SER A 161 -14.68 5.61 -8.15
CA SER A 161 -15.07 6.73 -7.29
C SER A 161 -16.46 6.56 -6.68
N ASN A 162 -17.03 5.35 -6.75
CA ASN A 162 -18.36 5.09 -6.23
C ASN A 162 -18.33 5.12 -4.69
N LYS A 163 -19.02 6.10 -4.08
CA LYS A 163 -19.13 6.25 -2.62
C LYS A 163 -19.67 5.00 -1.92
N GLN A 164 -20.45 4.18 -2.62
CA GLN A 164 -20.95 2.90 -2.12
C GLN A 164 -19.82 1.99 -1.61
N LEU A 165 -18.60 2.10 -2.16
CA LEU A 165 -17.45 1.34 -1.66
C LEU A 165 -17.14 1.69 -0.20
N LEU A 166 -17.13 2.98 0.16
CA LEU A 166 -16.90 3.39 1.53
C LEU A 166 -18.12 3.15 2.43
N GLU A 167 -19.35 3.25 1.90
CA GLU A 167 -20.57 2.89 2.62
C GLU A 167 -20.55 1.41 3.03
N ILE A 168 -20.15 0.51 2.12
CA ILE A 168 -20.00 -0.92 2.42
C ILE A 168 -18.93 -1.13 3.48
N VAL A 169 -17.77 -0.46 3.38
CA VAL A 169 -16.72 -0.55 4.39
C VAL A 169 -17.21 -0.07 5.75
N ASN A 170 -17.86 1.09 5.83
CA ASN A 170 -18.40 1.64 7.08
C ASN A 170 -19.46 0.71 7.72
N ALA A 171 -20.32 0.09 6.90
CA ALA A 171 -21.37 -0.78 7.40
C ALA A 171 -20.84 -2.14 7.91
N ASN A 172 -19.74 -2.65 7.35
CA ASN A 172 -19.21 -3.98 7.70
C ASN A 172 -18.04 -3.91 8.68
N TRP A 173 -17.15 -2.92 8.51
CA TRP A 173 -15.88 -2.79 9.21
C TRP A 173 -15.56 -1.30 9.48
N PRO A 174 -16.39 -0.59 10.25
CA PRO A 174 -16.21 0.85 10.51
C PRO A 174 -14.83 1.19 11.09
N GLU A 175 -14.23 0.27 11.83
CA GLU A 175 -12.88 0.40 12.40
C GLU A 175 -11.77 0.56 11.34
N LEU A 176 -12.01 0.17 10.08
CA LEU A 176 -11.04 0.33 9.00
C LEU A 176 -10.89 1.78 8.53
N ILE A 177 -11.88 2.63 8.79
CA ILE A 177 -11.89 4.02 8.33
C ILE A 177 -12.05 5.04 9.47
N ASP A 178 -12.23 4.61 10.72
CA ASP A 178 -12.47 5.50 11.86
C ASP A 178 -11.33 6.51 12.07
N HIS A 179 -10.07 6.13 11.77
CA HIS A 179 -8.92 7.04 11.85
C HIS A 179 -9.01 8.24 10.90
N ALA A 180 -9.78 8.11 9.82
CA ALA A 180 -9.99 9.15 8.81
C ALA A 180 -11.25 10.00 9.07
N LYS A 181 -11.99 9.68 10.12
CA LYS A 181 -13.20 10.43 10.50
C LYS A 181 -12.83 11.81 11.03
N ILE A 182 -13.42 12.85 10.45
CA ILE A 182 -13.33 14.21 11.00
C ILE A 182 -14.22 14.30 12.24
N ARG A 183 -13.60 14.47 13.40
CA ARG A 183 -14.33 14.62 14.67
C ARG A 183 -14.90 16.02 14.79
N SER A 184 -16.10 16.13 15.36
CA SER A 184 -16.79 17.40 15.63
C SER A 184 -17.17 18.24 14.40
N LEU A 185 -17.11 17.67 13.19
CA LEU A 185 -17.67 18.30 12.00
C LEU A 185 -19.17 18.04 11.95
N ILE A 186 -19.96 19.12 11.83
CA ILE A 186 -21.42 19.07 11.83
C ILE A 186 -21.94 18.91 10.40
N GLU A 187 -21.41 19.69 9.47
CA GLU A 187 -21.82 19.70 8.07
C GLU A 187 -20.69 20.19 7.16
N ILE A 188 -20.82 19.89 5.86
CA ILE A 188 -20.02 20.48 4.79
C ILE A 188 -20.95 21.21 3.83
N SER A 189 -20.49 22.33 3.27
CA SER A 189 -21.29 23.12 2.34
C SER A 189 -21.67 22.37 1.06
N HIS A 190 -20.85 21.38 0.67
CA HIS A 190 -21.10 20.51 -0.47
C HIS A 190 -20.51 19.12 -0.22
N SER A 191 -21.32 18.09 -0.39
CA SER A 191 -20.92 16.69 -0.30
C SER A 191 -20.73 16.13 -1.70
N PRO A 192 -19.48 15.90 -2.16
CA PRO A 192 -19.22 15.50 -3.53
C PRO A 192 -19.94 14.21 -3.92
N THR A 193 -20.50 14.19 -5.12
CA THR A 193 -21.03 13.00 -5.79
C THR A 193 -19.89 12.09 -6.28
N SER A 194 -20.20 10.84 -6.63
CA SER A 194 -19.19 9.90 -7.15
C SER A 194 -18.48 10.40 -8.43
N SER A 195 -19.18 11.18 -9.28
CA SER A 195 -18.59 11.80 -10.48
C SER A 195 -17.70 12.99 -10.14
N GLU A 196 -18.08 13.80 -9.16
CA GLU A 196 -17.23 14.90 -8.67
C GLU A 196 -15.98 14.37 -7.96
N ILE A 197 -16.09 13.30 -7.17
CA ILE A 197 -14.94 12.62 -6.56
C ILE A 197 -13.98 12.13 -7.65
N HIS A 198 -14.50 11.56 -8.75
CA HIS A 198 -13.65 11.18 -9.88
C HIS A 198 -12.86 12.37 -10.42
N LEU A 199 -13.53 13.52 -10.62
CA LEU A 199 -12.89 14.73 -11.13
C LEU A 199 -11.87 15.30 -10.15
N LEU A 200 -12.20 15.38 -8.86
CA LEU A 200 -11.30 15.85 -7.80
C LEU A 200 -10.06 14.97 -7.71
N ARG A 201 -10.24 13.65 -7.74
CA ARG A 201 -9.15 12.68 -7.73
C ARG A 201 -8.26 12.76 -8.96
N LYS A 202 -8.85 12.94 -10.14
CA LYS A 202 -8.09 13.18 -11.38
C LYS A 202 -7.20 14.42 -11.29
N ASN A 203 -7.64 15.43 -10.53
CA ASN A 203 -6.91 16.68 -10.31
C ASN A 203 -6.13 16.72 -8.98
N GLN A 204 -5.94 15.57 -8.33
CA GLN A 204 -5.14 15.45 -7.10
C GLN A 204 -5.64 16.36 -5.96
N VAL A 205 -6.95 16.59 -5.89
CA VAL A 205 -7.62 17.27 -4.79
C VAL A 205 -8.18 16.23 -3.83
N ASN A 206 -7.80 16.28 -2.55
CA ASN A 206 -8.39 15.44 -1.52
C ASN A 206 -9.75 16.01 -1.14
N SER A 207 -10.78 15.17 -1.02
CA SER A 207 -12.13 15.59 -0.66
C SER A 207 -12.69 14.77 0.49
N ALA A 208 -13.63 15.37 1.23
CA ALA A 208 -14.40 14.66 2.24
C ALA A 208 -15.47 13.80 1.56
N ALA A 209 -15.70 12.61 2.10
CA ALA A 209 -16.84 11.76 1.80
C ALA A 209 -17.77 11.75 3.02
N GLU A 210 -19.04 12.05 2.80
CA GLU A 210 -20.10 11.89 3.79
C GLU A 210 -20.74 10.52 3.68
N ILE A 211 -20.86 9.82 4.80
CA ILE A 211 -21.42 8.48 4.92
C ILE A 211 -22.21 8.42 6.24
N ASP A 212 -23.52 8.19 6.17
CA ASP A 212 -24.41 8.11 7.34
C ASP A 212 -24.25 9.30 8.31
N GLY A 213 -24.13 10.52 7.78
CA GLY A 213 -23.92 11.76 8.56
C GLY A 213 -22.54 11.88 9.22
N LYS A 214 -21.58 11.01 8.88
CA LYS A 214 -20.18 11.08 9.30
C LYS A 214 -19.32 11.50 8.11
N PHE A 215 -18.27 12.25 8.38
CA PHE A 215 -17.36 12.76 7.34
C PHE A 215 -15.99 12.12 7.45
N PHE A 216 -15.47 11.63 6.33
CA PHE A 216 -14.17 10.98 6.24
C PHE A 216 -13.32 11.66 5.18
N VAL A 217 -12.03 11.88 5.45
CA VAL A 217 -11.08 12.39 4.45
C VAL A 217 -9.94 11.41 4.31
N GLY A 218 -9.76 10.93 3.08
CA GLY A 218 -8.66 10.07 2.68
C GLY A 218 -8.39 8.90 3.64
N PRO A 219 -9.27 7.89 3.77
CA PRO A 219 -8.97 6.68 4.54
C PRO A 219 -7.63 6.00 4.22
N GLY A 220 -7.15 6.08 2.99
CA GLY A 220 -5.83 5.64 2.53
C GLY A 220 -4.68 6.64 2.80
N GLY A 221 -4.99 7.83 3.30
CA GLY A 221 -4.08 8.94 3.60
C GLY A 221 -4.10 10.07 2.58
N GLY A 222 -4.77 9.89 1.44
CA GLY A 222 -4.81 10.84 0.34
C GLY A 222 -3.51 10.90 -0.46
N TYR A 223 -3.43 11.91 -1.31
CA TYR A 223 -2.27 12.19 -2.16
C TYR A 223 -1.83 13.65 -2.07
N THR A 224 -0.57 13.90 -2.42
CA THR A 224 -0.01 15.25 -2.57
C THR A 224 -0.47 15.89 -3.87
N THR A 225 -0.20 17.19 -4.05
CA THR A 225 -0.40 17.92 -5.31
C THR A 225 0.53 17.47 -6.46
N SER A 226 1.46 16.53 -6.20
CA SER A 226 2.22 15.83 -7.22
C SER A 226 1.64 14.43 -7.53
N GLY A 227 0.55 14.05 -6.86
CA GLY A 227 -0.14 12.77 -7.02
C GLY A 227 0.51 11.61 -6.25
N GLN A 228 1.56 11.86 -5.47
CA GLN A 228 2.20 10.82 -4.64
C GLN A 228 1.34 10.51 -3.41
N SER A 229 1.37 9.27 -2.93
CA SER A 229 0.76 8.91 -1.65
C SER A 229 1.29 9.82 -0.52
N THR A 230 0.39 10.55 0.15
CA THR A 230 0.76 11.41 1.28
C THR A 230 1.38 10.58 2.40
N LYS A 231 0.84 9.38 2.65
CA LYS A 231 1.38 8.44 3.64
C LYS A 231 2.83 8.06 3.33
N ALA A 232 3.15 7.75 2.07
CA ALA A 232 4.50 7.41 1.65
C ALA A 232 5.47 8.60 1.79
N VAL A 233 5.06 9.79 1.36
CA VAL A 233 5.86 11.03 1.51
C VAL A 233 6.15 11.32 2.98
N MET A 234 5.13 11.28 3.84
CA MET A 234 5.30 11.55 5.26
C MET A 234 6.20 10.52 5.96
N LYS A 235 6.05 9.24 5.63
CA LYS A 235 6.94 8.18 6.14
C LYS A 235 8.38 8.37 5.66
N ALA A 236 8.59 8.69 4.39
CA ALA A 236 9.92 8.92 3.84
C ALA A 236 10.64 10.13 4.50
N LEU A 237 9.91 11.22 4.74
CA LEU A 237 10.41 12.38 5.49
C LEU A 237 10.75 12.02 6.94
N TYR A 238 9.88 11.28 7.61
CA TYR A 238 10.14 10.78 8.97
C TYR A 238 11.42 9.96 9.03
N VAL A 239 11.58 8.98 8.12
CA VAL A 239 12.76 8.11 8.08
C VAL A 239 14.02 8.91 7.80
N THR A 240 13.98 9.86 6.88
CA THR A 240 15.14 10.72 6.58
C THR A 240 15.59 11.53 7.81
N ARG A 241 14.64 12.04 8.61
CA ARG A 241 14.91 12.75 9.87
C ARG A 241 15.42 11.82 10.96
N LEU A 242 14.85 10.61 11.06
CA LEU A 242 15.31 9.58 11.98
C LEU A 242 16.76 9.20 11.69
N LEU A 243 17.13 8.95 10.42
CA LEU A 243 18.50 8.63 10.04
C LEU A 243 19.50 9.72 10.42
N TYR A 244 19.14 10.99 10.27
CA TYR A 244 20.02 12.08 10.70
C TYR A 244 20.30 12.03 12.21
N SER A 245 19.28 11.71 13.02
CA SER A 245 19.45 11.54 14.47
C SER A 245 20.25 10.28 14.81
N LEU A 246 20.00 9.17 14.10
CA LEU A 246 20.74 7.92 14.28
C LEU A 246 22.21 8.05 13.89
N GLN A 247 22.51 8.77 12.80
CA GLN A 247 23.89 9.00 12.36
C GLN A 247 24.70 9.72 13.45
N LYS A 248 24.14 10.78 14.06
CA LYS A 248 24.78 11.47 15.18
C LYS A 248 25.06 10.54 16.36
N GLU A 249 24.13 9.64 16.67
CA GLU A 249 24.32 8.67 17.74
C GLU A 249 25.42 7.66 17.40
N VAL A 250 25.41 7.11 16.19
CA VAL A 250 26.43 6.19 15.69
C VAL A 250 27.82 6.83 15.74
N ASP A 251 27.95 8.06 15.25
CA ASP A 251 29.22 8.78 15.23
C ASP A 251 29.72 9.10 16.64
N SER A 252 28.83 9.62 17.51
CA SER A 252 29.21 10.03 18.89
C SER A 252 29.57 8.86 19.79
N LYS A 253 28.93 7.70 19.61
CA LYS A 253 29.17 6.49 20.40
C LYS A 253 30.07 5.47 19.69
N GLN A 254 30.51 5.76 18.46
CA GLN A 254 31.32 4.86 17.62
C GLN A 254 30.69 3.47 17.49
N LEU A 255 29.39 3.41 17.23
CA LEU A 255 28.65 2.15 17.14
C LEU A 255 28.96 1.42 15.84
N GLU A 256 29.08 0.11 15.91
CA GLU A 256 29.07 -0.75 14.73
C GLU A 256 27.63 -1.13 14.39
N VAL A 257 27.16 -0.70 13.22
CA VAL A 257 25.76 -0.85 12.82
C VAL A 257 25.60 -1.40 11.41
N ARG A 258 24.49 -2.11 11.18
CA ARG A 258 24.06 -2.52 9.84
C ARG A 258 22.55 -2.52 9.70
N PHE A 259 22.07 -2.42 8.46
CA PHE A 259 20.66 -2.64 8.16
C PHE A 259 20.36 -4.12 7.94
N VAL A 260 19.28 -4.60 8.55
CA VAL A 260 18.74 -5.94 8.37
C VAL A 260 17.31 -5.80 7.84
N VAL A 261 16.99 -6.58 6.82
CA VAL A 261 15.65 -6.66 6.25
C VAL A 261 14.96 -7.91 6.80
N GLN A 262 13.75 -7.75 7.30
CA GLN A 262 12.89 -8.85 7.74
C GLN A 262 11.45 -8.50 7.40
N ASP A 263 10.75 -9.41 6.71
CA ASP A 263 9.33 -9.26 6.35
C ASP A 263 9.00 -7.89 5.73
N ARG A 264 9.82 -7.45 4.77
CA ARG A 264 9.70 -6.14 4.06
C ARG A 264 9.79 -4.92 5.00
N SER A 265 10.30 -5.12 6.22
CA SER A 265 10.65 -4.08 7.18
C SER A 265 12.17 -3.95 7.26
N VAL A 266 12.66 -2.75 7.59
CA VAL A 266 14.11 -2.50 7.72
C VAL A 266 14.45 -2.10 9.14
N PHE A 267 15.40 -2.82 9.74
CA PHE A 267 15.91 -2.60 11.08
C PHE A 267 17.35 -2.10 11.02
N LEU A 268 17.70 -1.12 11.85
CA LEU A 268 19.09 -0.80 12.16
C LEU A 268 19.49 -1.63 13.38
N VAL A 269 20.50 -2.49 13.21
CA VAL A 269 21.07 -3.33 14.26
C VAL A 269 22.39 -2.72 14.70
N ASP A 270 22.51 -2.45 16.00
CA ASP A 270 23.74 -2.10 16.70
C ASP A 270 24.37 -3.39 17.24
N GLU A 271 25.46 -3.82 16.60
CA GLU A 271 26.20 -5.03 16.92
C GLU A 271 27.00 -4.89 18.22
N THR A 272 27.31 -3.67 18.63
CA THR A 272 28.05 -3.40 19.88
C THR A 272 27.21 -3.70 21.11
N ASN A 273 25.90 -3.40 21.05
CA ASN A 273 25.00 -3.55 22.20
C ASN A 273 23.85 -4.54 21.98
N ASN A 274 23.83 -5.25 20.84
CA ASN A 274 22.74 -6.12 20.40
C ASN A 274 21.36 -5.41 20.45
N ARG A 275 21.31 -4.17 19.97
CA ARG A 275 20.09 -3.35 19.96
C ARG A 275 19.51 -3.23 18.57
N HIS A 276 18.19 -3.33 18.48
CA HIS A 276 17.46 -3.31 17.22
C HIS A 276 16.51 -2.11 17.20
N ARG A 277 16.51 -1.35 16.11
CA ARG A 277 15.57 -0.24 15.90
C ARG A 277 14.86 -0.40 14.57
N LEU A 278 13.53 -0.42 14.58
CA LEU A 278 12.74 -0.40 13.37
C LEU A 278 12.87 0.97 12.68
N VAL A 279 13.19 0.95 11.39
CA VAL A 279 13.37 2.16 10.57
C VAL A 279 12.22 2.29 9.56
N LEU A 280 11.89 1.22 8.83
CA LEU A 280 10.88 1.22 7.77
C LEU A 280 9.82 0.15 7.94
#